data_AF-A0A1L9VIS7-F1
#
_entry.id   AF-A0A1L9VIS7-F1
#
_cell.length_a   1.000
_cell.length_b   1.000
_cell.length_c   1.000
_cell.angle_alpha   90.00
_cell.angle_beta   90.00
_cell.angle_gamma   90.00
#
_symmetry.space_group_name_H-M   'P 1'
#
loop_
_entity.id
_entity.type
_entity.pdbx_description
1 polymer ?
#
loop_
_entity_poly.entity_id
_entity_poly.type
_entity_poly.pdbx_seq_one_letter_code
_entity_poly.pdbx_strand_id
1 'polypeptide(L)'
;SYLVIDEAQESYWDGSLWADLFKRIDCWVSPYILLFTSYGSPGRGFVGFNEEKHRKTPLIFAPEQQISLRADENVKYYSPFRAPLLTPVGLLLDKDEAMEVVALFTKQMQPRPSLTEDLKEGLVIFSGGHIGLLISLIGVLHKVPDIYDILRKGRMLDWQTVARTLFGRPRVLFQHLSGEPFSQGMPRPRQTQSSDAIRVFKWVIFCHGLFKFEAEDEDSGFKDALENICR
;
A
#
# COMPACT_ATOMS: atom_id res chain seq x y z
N SER A 1 -15.41 7.35 -22.09
CA SER A 1 -13.97 7.07 -22.24
C SER A 1 -13.28 7.30 -20.90
N TYR A 2 -12.15 6.63 -20.65
CA TYR A 2 -11.38 6.74 -19.41
C TYR A 2 -9.98 7.27 -19.69
N LEU A 3 -9.50 8.20 -18.87
CA LEU A 3 -8.10 8.63 -18.82
C LEU A 3 -7.55 8.24 -17.45
N VAL A 4 -6.49 7.45 -17.42
CA VAL A 4 -5.81 7.07 -16.19
C VAL A 4 -4.46 7.77 -16.16
N ILE A 5 -4.19 8.47 -15.06
CA ILE A 5 -2.91 9.13 -14.82
C ILE A 5 -2.34 8.54 -13.54
N ASP A 6 -1.23 7.83 -13.70
CA ASP A 6 -0.45 7.32 -12.59
C ASP A 6 0.53 8.38 -12.09
N GLU A 7 0.88 8.32 -10.81
CA GLU A 7 1.74 9.28 -10.13
C GLU A 7 1.39 10.75 -10.45
N ALA A 8 0.09 11.06 -10.47
CA ALA A 8 -0.40 12.34 -11.00
C ALA A 8 0.15 13.57 -10.25
N GLN A 9 0.63 13.40 -9.02
CA GLN A 9 1.35 14.44 -8.28
C GLN A 9 2.59 14.97 -9.00
N GLU A 10 3.21 14.17 -9.88
CA GLU A 10 4.33 14.60 -10.72
C GLU A 10 3.93 15.73 -11.68
N SER A 11 2.64 15.84 -12.02
CA SER A 11 2.10 16.83 -12.94
C SER A 11 1.60 18.11 -12.29
N TYR A 12 1.69 18.26 -10.95
CA TYR A 12 1.16 19.44 -10.23
C TYR A 12 1.73 20.79 -10.72
N TRP A 13 2.89 20.78 -11.37
CA TRP A 13 3.47 21.99 -11.97
C TRP A 13 2.66 22.53 -13.15
N ASP A 14 1.95 21.65 -13.87
CA ASP A 14 1.18 21.96 -15.08
C ASP A 14 -0.17 22.60 -14.72
N GLY A 15 -0.16 23.93 -14.65
CA GLY A 15 -1.37 24.70 -14.32
C GLY A 15 -2.49 24.51 -15.33
N SER A 16 -2.18 24.27 -16.62
CA SER A 16 -3.23 24.10 -17.63
C SER A 16 -3.89 22.73 -17.53
N LEU A 17 -3.12 21.68 -17.25
CA LEU A 17 -3.69 20.36 -16.97
C LEU A 17 -4.65 20.42 -15.76
N TRP A 18 -4.19 21.00 -14.64
CA TRP A 18 -4.97 21.00 -13.41
C TRP A 18 -6.10 22.04 -13.38
N ALA A 19 -5.88 23.26 -13.89
CA ALA A 19 -6.87 24.33 -13.83
C ALA A 19 -7.78 24.38 -15.07
N ASP A 20 -7.25 24.09 -16.26
CA ASP A 20 -8.03 24.21 -17.50
C ASP A 20 -8.69 22.90 -17.90
N LEU A 21 -8.00 21.76 -17.80
CA LEU A 21 -8.60 20.47 -18.17
C LEU A 21 -9.49 19.92 -17.04
N PHE A 22 -8.92 19.67 -15.86
CA PHE A 22 -9.65 18.94 -14.81
C PHE A 22 -10.85 19.72 -14.24
N LYS A 23 -10.78 21.05 -14.13
CA LYS A 23 -11.94 21.85 -13.68
C LYS A 23 -13.08 21.92 -14.70
N ARG A 24 -12.81 21.66 -15.98
CA ARG A 24 -13.82 21.71 -17.06
C ARG A 24 -14.50 20.37 -17.31
N ILE A 25 -14.13 19.32 -16.56
CA ILE A 25 -14.80 18.02 -16.64
C ILE A 25 -16.24 18.18 -16.21
N ASP A 26 -17.15 17.90 -17.13
CA ASP A 26 -18.58 17.78 -16.89
C ASP A 26 -19.00 16.31 -16.94
N CYS A 27 -19.84 15.90 -15.99
CA CYS A 27 -20.22 14.50 -15.81
C CYS A 27 -21.09 13.90 -16.93
N TRP A 28 -21.57 14.71 -17.88
CA TRP A 28 -22.43 14.26 -18.98
C TRP A 28 -21.69 14.10 -20.31
N VAL A 29 -20.61 14.87 -20.52
CA VAL A 29 -19.93 14.96 -21.82
C VAL A 29 -18.42 14.71 -21.77
N SER A 30 -17.82 14.70 -20.58
CA SER A 30 -16.37 14.54 -20.43
C SER A 30 -15.96 13.09 -20.16
N PRO A 31 -14.72 12.70 -20.48
CA PRO A 31 -14.17 11.42 -20.06
C PRO A 31 -14.09 11.32 -18.54
N TYR A 32 -14.19 10.10 -18.00
CA TYR A 32 -13.85 9.82 -16.62
C TYR A 32 -12.33 9.85 -16.45
N ILE A 33 -11.84 10.59 -15.46
CA ILE A 33 -10.41 10.68 -15.17
C ILE A 33 -10.14 10.03 -13.82
N LEU A 34 -9.22 9.06 -13.82
CA LEU A 34 -8.73 8.39 -12.61
C LEU A 34 -7.30 8.86 -12.37
N LEU A 35 -7.06 9.38 -11.18
CA LEU A 35 -5.76 9.89 -10.75
C LEU A 35 -5.25 9.02 -9.61
N PHE A 36 -4.12 8.37 -9.79
CA PHE A 36 -3.39 7.76 -8.69
C PHE A 36 -2.40 8.78 -8.16
N THR A 37 -2.48 9.07 -6.86
CA THR A 37 -1.60 10.03 -6.21
C THR A 37 -1.10 9.49 -4.88
N SER A 38 0.21 9.52 -4.65
CA SER A 38 0.75 9.37 -3.31
C SER A 38 0.63 10.71 -2.57
N TYR A 39 0.02 10.72 -1.38
CA TYR A 39 0.08 11.87 -0.46
C TYR A 39 1.45 11.91 0.24
N GLY A 40 2.51 11.99 -0.55
CA GLY A 40 3.88 12.27 -0.14
C GLY A 40 4.34 13.50 -0.92
N SER A 41 5.03 14.44 -0.28
CA SER A 41 5.58 15.60 -0.99
C SER A 41 6.42 15.09 -2.18
N PRO A 42 6.29 15.62 -3.41
CA PRO A 42 6.94 15.12 -4.63
C PRO A 42 8.48 15.20 -4.66
N GLY A 43 9.13 15.37 -3.50
CA GLY A 43 10.57 15.36 -3.34
C GLY A 43 11.11 13.95 -3.14
N ARG A 44 11.68 13.38 -4.21
CA ARG A 44 12.72 12.32 -4.22
C ARG A 44 12.26 10.86 -4.36
N GLY A 45 11.52 10.57 -5.43
CA GLY A 45 11.56 9.25 -6.08
C GLY A 45 12.52 9.20 -7.28
N PHE A 46 12.62 10.31 -8.02
CA PHE A 46 13.42 10.46 -9.24
C PHE A 46 14.30 11.71 -9.21
N VAL A 47 15.46 11.65 -9.89
CA VAL A 47 16.36 12.81 -10.07
C VAL A 47 15.66 13.82 -10.99
N GLY A 48 15.36 15.02 -10.49
CA GLY A 48 14.70 16.11 -11.26
C GLY A 48 13.49 16.77 -10.56
N PHE A 49 12.94 16.14 -9.52
CA PHE A 49 11.68 16.58 -8.87
C PHE A 49 11.86 17.47 -7.62
N ASN A 50 13.09 17.95 -7.36
CA ASN A 50 13.35 18.90 -6.25
C ASN A 50 13.00 20.36 -6.60
N GLU A 51 12.49 20.62 -7.81
CA GLU A 51 12.21 21.96 -8.28
C GLU A 51 10.88 22.49 -7.70
N GLU A 52 10.88 23.77 -7.31
CA GLU A 52 9.75 24.47 -6.69
C GLU A 52 8.46 24.41 -7.51
N LYS A 53 8.58 24.26 -8.84
CA LYS A 53 7.45 24.10 -9.75
C LYS A 53 6.55 22.90 -9.42
N HIS A 54 7.09 21.83 -8.84
CA HIS A 54 6.34 20.63 -8.46
C HIS A 54 5.67 20.74 -7.07
N ARG A 55 5.95 21.81 -6.31
CA ARG A 55 5.40 22.07 -4.96
C ARG A 55 4.11 22.90 -4.97
N LYS A 56 3.26 22.74 -5.99
CA LYS A 56 1.96 23.42 -6.03
C LYS A 56 0.90 22.63 -5.27
N THR A 57 0.03 23.35 -4.57
CA THR A 57 -1.12 22.76 -3.85
C THR A 57 -2.14 22.21 -4.86
N PRO A 58 -2.54 20.94 -4.76
CA PRO A 58 -3.46 20.32 -5.72
C PRO A 58 -4.89 20.85 -5.60
N LEU A 59 -5.75 20.41 -6.52
CA LEU A 59 -7.20 20.53 -6.42
C LEU A 59 -7.72 19.79 -5.18
N ILE A 60 -8.67 20.40 -4.47
CA ILE A 60 -9.39 19.74 -3.39
C ILE A 60 -10.53 18.94 -4.02
N PHE A 61 -10.48 17.63 -3.89
CA PHE A 61 -11.55 16.73 -4.32
C PHE A 61 -12.58 16.57 -3.20
N ALA A 62 -13.87 16.52 -3.56
CA ALA A 62 -14.91 16.20 -2.59
C ALA A 62 -14.76 14.74 -2.10
N PRO A 63 -15.21 14.39 -0.88
CA PRO A 63 -15.04 13.04 -0.32
C PRO A 63 -15.52 11.91 -1.26
N GLU A 64 -16.58 12.14 -2.03
CA GLU A 64 -17.17 11.17 -2.96
C GLU A 64 -16.35 10.94 -4.23
N GLN A 65 -15.38 11.81 -4.48
CA GLN A 65 -14.45 11.71 -5.61
C GLN A 65 -13.13 11.05 -5.18
N GLN A 66 -12.96 10.75 -3.90
CA GLN A 66 -11.76 10.14 -3.34
C GLN A 66 -11.99 8.66 -3.09
N ILE A 67 -10.99 7.85 -3.44
CA ILE A 67 -10.94 6.43 -3.10
C ILE A 67 -9.86 6.26 -2.04
N SER A 68 -10.24 5.80 -0.85
CA SER A 68 -9.34 5.53 0.25
C SER A 68 -8.68 4.16 0.13
N LEU A 69 -7.65 3.90 0.94
CA LEU A 69 -7.03 2.57 1.01
C LEU A 69 -8.03 1.48 1.40
N ARG A 70 -8.91 1.77 2.35
CA ARG A 70 -10.04 0.91 2.71
C ARG A 70 -11.32 1.51 2.16
N ALA A 71 -12.32 0.70 1.87
CA ALA A 71 -13.62 1.20 1.43
C ALA A 71 -14.21 2.13 2.49
N ASP A 72 -14.56 3.36 2.09
CA ASP A 72 -15.25 4.31 2.97
C ASP A 72 -16.76 4.10 2.89
N GLU A 73 -17.32 3.43 3.90
CA GLU A 73 -18.76 3.20 4.01
C GLU A 73 -19.57 4.50 4.13
N ASN A 74 -18.94 5.62 4.50
CA ASN A 74 -19.62 6.89 4.65
C ASN A 74 -19.96 7.56 3.30
N VAL A 75 -19.41 7.07 2.19
CA VAL A 75 -19.68 7.56 0.83
C VAL A 75 -21.18 7.61 0.52
N LYS A 76 -21.96 6.68 1.08
CA LYS A 76 -23.42 6.63 0.93
C LYS A 76 -24.14 7.84 1.53
N TYR A 77 -23.56 8.48 2.56
CA TYR A 77 -24.14 9.65 3.22
C TYR A 77 -23.79 10.97 2.54
N TYR A 78 -22.62 11.04 1.89
CA TYR A 78 -22.15 12.27 1.25
C TYR A 78 -22.95 12.61 -0.03
N SER A 79 -23.45 11.60 -0.75
CA SER A 79 -24.34 11.82 -1.91
C SER A 79 -25.65 11.02 -1.83
N PRO A 80 -26.65 11.49 -1.07
CA PRO A 80 -27.92 10.77 -0.87
C PRO A 80 -28.65 10.43 -2.18
N PHE A 81 -28.53 11.30 -3.19
CA PHE A 81 -29.15 11.12 -4.51
C PHE A 81 -28.46 10.06 -5.38
N ARG A 82 -27.18 9.74 -5.12
CA ARG A 82 -26.41 8.70 -5.82
C ARG A 82 -26.08 7.50 -4.93
N ALA A 83 -26.44 7.55 -3.65
CA ALA A 83 -26.19 6.51 -2.65
C ALA A 83 -26.60 5.10 -3.08
N PRO A 84 -27.71 4.87 -3.82
CA PRO A 84 -28.08 3.52 -4.27
C PRO A 84 -27.14 2.94 -5.33
N LEU A 85 -26.35 3.78 -6.00
CA LEU A 85 -25.44 3.42 -7.10
C LEU A 85 -23.97 3.42 -6.67
N LEU A 86 -23.66 3.86 -5.45
CA LEU A 86 -22.30 3.98 -4.95
C LEU A 86 -21.98 2.77 -4.06
N THR A 87 -21.17 1.85 -4.59
CA THR A 87 -20.50 0.83 -3.80
C THR A 87 -19.22 1.45 -3.23
N PRO A 88 -19.01 1.43 -1.89
CA PRO A 88 -17.73 1.81 -1.31
C PRO A 88 -16.61 0.95 -1.91
N VAL A 89 -15.58 1.59 -2.47
CA VAL A 89 -14.41 0.92 -3.04
C VAL A 89 -13.19 1.36 -2.26
N GLY A 90 -12.30 0.41 -1.97
CA GLY A 90 -10.97 0.66 -1.41
C GLY A 90 -9.88 0.09 -2.32
N LEU A 91 -8.64 0.55 -2.14
CA LEU A 91 -7.48 0.02 -2.87
C LEU A 91 -6.91 -1.28 -2.27
N LEU A 92 -7.11 -1.50 -0.98
CA LEU A 92 -6.70 -2.72 -0.28
C LEU A 92 -7.80 -3.77 -0.37
N LEU A 93 -7.39 -5.01 -0.58
CA LEU A 93 -8.27 -6.16 -0.62
C LEU A 93 -8.98 -6.32 0.74
N ASP A 94 -10.26 -6.64 0.69
CA ASP A 94 -10.95 -7.19 1.84
C ASP A 94 -10.50 -8.64 2.14
N LYS A 95 -11.07 -9.25 3.18
CA LYS A 95 -10.68 -10.61 3.58
C LYS A 95 -11.01 -11.63 2.49
N ASP A 96 -12.19 -11.53 1.88
CA ASP A 96 -12.68 -12.52 0.93
C ASP A 96 -11.91 -12.40 -0.40
N GLU A 97 -11.73 -11.18 -0.89
CA GLU A 97 -10.88 -10.87 -2.04
C GLU A 97 -9.44 -11.37 -1.85
N ALA A 98 -8.86 -11.13 -0.66
CA ALA A 98 -7.51 -11.59 -0.34
C ALA A 98 -7.41 -13.13 -0.30
N MET A 99 -8.42 -13.81 0.23
CA MET A 99 -8.47 -15.28 0.23
C MET A 99 -8.58 -15.84 -1.19
N GLU A 100 -9.35 -15.19 -2.08
CA GLU A 100 -9.40 -15.55 -3.50
C GLU A 100 -8.04 -15.38 -4.17
N VAL A 101 -7.34 -14.27 -3.91
CA VAL A 101 -5.98 -14.03 -4.41
C VAL A 101 -5.01 -15.12 -3.95
N VAL A 102 -5.07 -15.53 -2.66
CA VAL A 102 -4.28 -16.67 -2.16
C VAL A 102 -4.58 -17.94 -2.96
N ALA A 103 -5.86 -18.26 -3.18
CA ALA A 103 -6.27 -19.46 -3.91
C ALA A 103 -5.81 -19.44 -5.38
N LEU A 104 -5.94 -18.30 -6.06
CA LEU A 104 -5.52 -18.11 -7.43
C LEU A 104 -4.00 -18.20 -7.59
N PHE A 105 -3.26 -17.49 -6.73
CA PHE A 105 -1.80 -17.41 -6.85
C PHE A 105 -1.13 -18.74 -6.50
N THR A 106 -1.59 -19.42 -5.44
CA THR A 106 -1.11 -20.76 -5.09
C THR A 106 -1.37 -21.78 -6.19
N LYS A 107 -2.51 -21.70 -6.90
CA LYS A 107 -2.82 -22.59 -8.02
C LYS A 107 -1.85 -22.44 -9.20
N GLN A 108 -1.30 -21.26 -9.42
CA GLN A 108 -0.35 -20.98 -10.51
C GLN A 108 1.09 -21.43 -10.18
N MET A 109 1.39 -21.66 -8.90
CA MET A 109 2.73 -22.02 -8.44
C MET A 109 3.09 -23.49 -8.68
N GLN A 110 4.39 -23.74 -8.87
CA GLN A 110 4.95 -25.09 -8.97
C GLN A 110 6.20 -25.25 -8.06
N PRO A 111 6.23 -26.24 -7.15
CA PRO A 111 5.12 -27.13 -6.78
C PRO A 111 3.95 -26.35 -6.18
N ARG A 112 2.71 -26.79 -6.45
CA ARG A 112 1.51 -26.16 -5.91
C ARG A 112 1.50 -26.32 -4.38
N PRO A 113 1.53 -25.21 -3.60
CA PRO A 113 1.50 -25.31 -2.16
C PRO A 113 0.10 -25.70 -1.68
N SER A 114 0.05 -26.70 -0.78
CA SER A 114 -1.14 -27.02 0.00
C SER A 114 -1.02 -26.30 1.34
N LEU A 115 -1.81 -25.26 1.55
CA LEU A 115 -1.77 -24.42 2.75
C LEU A 115 -2.96 -24.75 3.64
N THR A 116 -2.73 -24.82 4.95
CA THR A 116 -3.82 -24.87 5.94
C THR A 116 -4.61 -23.56 5.95
N GLU A 117 -5.87 -23.61 6.42
CA GLU A 117 -6.72 -22.41 6.47
C GLU A 117 -6.16 -21.32 7.40
N ASP A 118 -5.63 -21.69 8.55
CA ASP A 118 -4.98 -20.76 9.49
C ASP A 118 -3.75 -20.06 8.88
N LEU A 119 -2.99 -20.75 8.02
CA LEU A 119 -1.88 -20.14 7.30
C LEU A 119 -2.38 -19.13 6.25
N LYS A 120 -3.44 -19.46 5.51
CA LYS A 120 -4.04 -18.52 4.55
C LYS A 120 -4.53 -17.26 5.25
N GLU A 121 -5.27 -17.44 6.35
CA GLU A 121 -5.76 -16.32 7.17
C GLU A 121 -4.60 -15.49 7.73
N GLY A 122 -3.54 -16.15 8.23
CA GLY A 122 -2.35 -15.48 8.74
C GLY A 122 -1.66 -14.62 7.67
N LEU A 123 -1.54 -15.12 6.44
CA LEU A 123 -0.98 -14.36 5.30
C LEU A 123 -1.85 -13.15 4.94
N VAL A 124 -3.18 -13.33 4.89
CA VAL A 124 -4.14 -12.26 4.63
C VAL A 124 -4.04 -11.17 5.70
N ILE A 125 -4.08 -11.56 6.98
CA ILE A 125 -3.96 -10.63 8.12
C ILE A 125 -2.63 -9.88 8.07
N PHE A 126 -1.51 -10.60 7.86
CA PHE A 126 -0.19 -9.98 7.82
C PHE A 126 -0.06 -8.98 6.65
N SER A 127 -0.67 -9.29 5.50
CA SER A 127 -0.64 -8.38 4.35
C SER A 127 -1.45 -7.10 4.56
N GLY A 128 -2.40 -7.10 5.50
CA GLY A 128 -3.32 -5.98 5.72
C GLY A 128 -4.18 -5.65 4.49
N GLY A 129 -4.37 -6.59 3.56
CA GLY A 129 -5.06 -6.39 2.29
C GLY A 129 -4.18 -5.85 1.16
N HIS A 130 -2.89 -5.62 1.40
CA HIS A 130 -1.98 -5.15 0.36
C HIS A 130 -1.63 -6.29 -0.61
N ILE A 131 -2.18 -6.26 -1.82
CA ILE A 131 -2.01 -7.31 -2.84
C ILE A 131 -0.54 -7.61 -3.14
N GLY A 132 0.30 -6.59 -3.33
CA GLY A 132 1.73 -6.76 -3.58
C GLY A 132 2.46 -7.51 -2.47
N LEU A 133 2.23 -7.15 -1.20
CA LEU A 133 2.77 -7.84 -0.04
C LEU A 133 2.24 -9.27 0.06
N LEU A 134 0.93 -9.48 -0.13
CA LEU A 134 0.32 -10.80 -0.08
C LEU A 134 0.96 -11.76 -1.11
N ILE A 135 1.04 -11.33 -2.36
CA ILE A 135 1.69 -12.08 -3.44
C ILE A 135 3.16 -12.36 -3.11
N SER A 136 3.87 -11.35 -2.59
CA SER A 136 5.27 -11.47 -2.18
C SER A 136 5.43 -12.51 -1.07
N LEU A 137 4.59 -12.49 -0.04
CA LEU A 137 4.64 -13.47 1.06
C LEU A 137 4.42 -14.89 0.57
N ILE A 138 3.43 -15.10 -0.32
CA ILE A 138 3.19 -16.41 -0.93
C ILE A 138 4.41 -16.84 -1.76
N GLY A 139 5.00 -15.92 -2.53
CA GLY A 139 6.23 -16.16 -3.31
C GLY A 139 7.43 -16.56 -2.45
N VAL A 140 7.59 -15.92 -1.29
CA VAL A 140 8.67 -16.22 -0.35
C VAL A 140 8.59 -17.64 0.22
N LEU A 141 7.41 -18.26 0.29
CA LEU A 141 7.29 -19.66 0.76
C LEU A 141 8.15 -20.63 -0.07
N HIS A 142 8.29 -20.40 -1.39
CA HIS A 142 9.16 -21.21 -2.26
C HIS A 142 10.64 -20.88 -2.15
N LYS A 143 10.98 -19.72 -1.59
CA LYS A 143 12.37 -19.24 -1.46
C LYS A 143 13.06 -19.69 -0.18
N VAL A 144 12.29 -20.12 0.83
CA VAL A 144 12.83 -20.63 2.09
C VAL A 144 13.07 -22.13 1.96
N PRO A 145 14.32 -22.63 2.04
CA PRO A 145 14.65 -24.04 1.80
C PRO A 145 13.82 -25.03 2.65
N ASP A 146 13.69 -24.76 3.95
CA ASP A 146 12.95 -25.61 4.88
C ASP A 146 11.46 -25.72 4.50
N ILE A 147 10.86 -24.63 4.02
CA ILE A 147 9.47 -24.60 3.56
C ILE A 147 9.37 -25.30 2.20
N TYR A 148 10.27 -24.97 1.26
CA TYR A 148 10.29 -25.55 -0.07
C TYR A 148 10.40 -27.08 -0.04
N ASP A 149 11.18 -27.65 0.87
CA ASP A 149 11.29 -29.09 1.03
C ASP A 149 9.99 -29.75 1.50
N ILE A 150 9.16 -29.06 2.28
CA ILE A 150 7.82 -29.52 2.67
C ILE A 150 6.90 -29.49 1.45
N LEU A 151 6.91 -28.39 0.70
CA LEU A 151 6.11 -28.20 -0.51
C LEU A 151 6.45 -29.23 -1.59
N ARG A 152 7.75 -29.47 -1.83
CA ARG A 152 8.25 -30.47 -2.79
C ARG A 152 7.81 -31.89 -2.44
N LYS A 153 7.70 -32.21 -1.15
CA LYS A 153 7.20 -33.50 -0.66
C LYS A 153 5.66 -33.62 -0.73
N GLY A 154 4.96 -32.60 -1.23
CA GLY A 154 3.51 -32.56 -1.32
C GLY A 154 2.82 -32.51 0.05
N ARG A 155 3.55 -32.14 1.11
CA ARG A 155 2.98 -32.03 2.46
C ARG A 155 2.27 -30.70 2.63
N MET A 156 1.21 -30.72 3.42
CA MET A 156 0.49 -29.51 3.79
C MET A 156 1.38 -28.63 4.68
N LEU A 157 1.44 -27.35 4.36
CA LEU A 157 2.20 -26.35 5.09
C LEU A 157 1.28 -25.67 6.10
N ASP A 158 1.64 -25.77 7.37
CA ASP A 158 0.89 -25.22 8.49
C ASP A 158 1.43 -23.85 8.96
N TRP A 159 0.59 -23.09 9.66
CA TRP A 159 0.96 -21.78 10.20
C TRP A 159 2.16 -21.87 11.16
N GLN A 160 2.20 -22.85 12.06
CA GLN A 160 3.23 -22.93 13.10
C GLN A 160 4.64 -23.11 12.51
N THR A 161 4.74 -23.90 11.44
CA THR A 161 5.97 -24.11 10.68
C THR A 161 6.43 -22.81 10.02
N VAL A 162 5.54 -22.10 9.30
CA VAL A 162 5.88 -20.82 8.65
C VAL A 162 6.17 -19.73 9.67
N ALA A 163 5.39 -19.66 10.74
CA ALA A 163 5.58 -18.72 11.83
C ALA A 163 6.96 -18.89 12.48
N ARG A 164 7.42 -20.12 12.73
CA ARG A 164 8.74 -20.36 13.33
C ARG A 164 9.90 -20.11 12.36
N THR A 165 9.73 -20.47 11.09
CA THR A 165 10.82 -20.45 10.10
C THR A 165 11.00 -19.09 9.43
N LEU A 166 9.89 -18.38 9.18
CA LEU A 166 9.85 -17.13 8.45
C LEU A 166 9.49 -15.94 9.36
N PHE A 167 8.28 -15.90 9.91
CA PHE A 167 7.80 -14.72 10.66
C PHE A 167 8.53 -14.50 11.99
N GLY A 168 8.93 -15.57 12.67
CA GLY A 168 9.73 -15.55 13.90
C GLY A 168 11.19 -15.18 13.66
N ARG A 169 11.59 -14.99 12.40
CA ARG A 169 12.92 -14.53 11.99
C ARG A 169 12.81 -13.28 11.10
N PRO A 170 12.47 -12.11 11.66
CA PRO A 170 12.17 -10.90 10.88
C PRO A 170 13.26 -10.52 9.87
N ARG A 171 14.54 -10.67 10.23
CA ARG A 171 15.66 -10.39 9.32
C ARG A 171 15.62 -11.26 8.06
N VAL A 172 15.30 -12.55 8.21
CA VAL A 172 15.20 -13.50 7.10
C VAL A 172 13.99 -13.17 6.23
N LEU A 173 12.84 -12.87 6.86
CA LEU A 173 11.65 -12.42 6.15
C LEU A 173 11.93 -11.19 5.27
N PHE A 174 12.50 -10.13 5.84
CA PHE A 174 12.78 -8.90 5.10
C PHE A 174 13.86 -9.10 4.02
N GLN A 175 14.84 -9.98 4.24
CA GLN A 175 15.81 -10.34 3.19
C GLN A 175 15.11 -10.97 1.98
N HIS A 176 14.18 -11.90 2.20
CA HIS A 176 13.44 -12.52 1.10
C HIS A 176 12.48 -11.53 0.42
N LEU A 177 11.79 -10.69 1.20
CA LEU A 177 10.90 -9.65 0.65
C LEU A 177 11.66 -8.57 -0.13
N SER A 178 12.92 -8.30 0.19
CA SER A 178 13.72 -7.25 -0.50
C SER A 178 13.94 -7.50 -1.99
N GLY A 179 13.77 -8.74 -2.46
CA GLY A 179 13.84 -9.09 -3.87
C GLY A 179 12.47 -9.24 -4.55
N GLU A 180 11.38 -8.96 -3.84
CA GLU A 180 10.02 -9.06 -4.37
C GLU A 180 9.54 -7.70 -4.91
N PRO A 181 8.56 -7.66 -5.84
CA PRO A 181 7.99 -6.41 -6.34
C PRO A 181 7.51 -5.46 -5.23
N PHE A 182 7.02 -6.00 -4.10
CA PHE A 182 6.61 -5.19 -2.94
C PHE A 182 7.73 -4.30 -2.38
N SER A 183 8.99 -4.73 -2.49
CA SER A 183 10.13 -3.95 -1.98
C SER A 183 10.31 -2.61 -2.68
N GLN A 184 9.76 -2.42 -3.89
CA GLN A 184 9.86 -1.15 -4.61
C GLN A 184 9.09 -0.02 -3.90
N GLY A 185 8.03 -0.35 -3.16
CA GLY A 185 7.28 0.60 -2.33
C GLY A 185 7.83 0.77 -0.92
N MET A 186 8.90 0.06 -0.54
CA MET A 186 9.47 0.14 0.81
C MET A 186 10.55 1.24 0.87
N PRO A 187 10.63 1.99 1.99
CA PRO A 187 11.71 2.94 2.20
C PRO A 187 13.08 2.27 2.11
N ARG A 188 14.04 2.93 1.46
CA ARG A 188 15.41 2.42 1.31
C ARG A 188 16.11 2.37 2.67
N PRO A 189 17.05 1.44 2.91
CA PRO A 189 17.77 1.33 4.19
C PRO A 189 18.43 2.63 4.65
N ARG A 190 18.93 3.45 3.71
CA ARG A 190 19.55 4.75 4.03
C ARG A 190 18.55 5.78 4.57
N GLN A 191 17.26 5.61 4.29
CA GLN A 191 16.17 6.48 4.76
C GLN A 191 15.66 6.06 6.15
N THR A 192 15.77 4.78 6.50
CA THR A 192 15.23 4.22 7.76
C THR A 192 16.25 4.03 8.87
N GLN A 193 17.55 4.20 8.58
CA GLN A 193 18.63 4.04 9.56
C GLN A 193 18.97 5.31 10.35
N SER A 194 18.20 6.41 10.22
CA SER A 194 18.38 7.58 11.09
C SER A 194 17.80 7.32 12.49
N SER A 195 18.39 7.95 13.52
CA SER A 195 17.88 7.87 14.90
C SER A 195 16.42 8.32 15.00
N ASP A 196 16.06 9.33 14.23
CA ASP A 196 14.71 9.88 14.20
C ASP A 196 13.71 8.95 13.52
N ALA A 197 14.09 8.31 12.40
CA ALA A 197 13.24 7.33 11.75
C ALA A 197 12.95 6.13 12.67
N ILE A 198 13.96 5.64 13.39
CA ILE A 198 13.80 4.58 14.38
C ILE A 198 12.86 5.02 15.50
N ARG A 199 12.93 6.28 15.94
CA ARG A 199 12.06 6.83 16.97
C ARG A 199 10.60 6.89 16.51
N VAL A 200 10.36 7.34 15.28
CA VAL A 200 9.03 7.31 14.67
C VAL A 200 8.48 5.90 14.59
N PHE A 201 9.25 4.92 14.07
CA PHE A 201 8.78 3.54 13.98
C PHE A 201 8.47 2.93 15.35
N LYS A 202 9.31 3.18 16.37
CA LYS A 202 9.04 2.75 17.75
C LYS A 202 7.72 3.32 18.26
N TRP A 203 7.48 4.60 18.00
CA TRP A 203 6.24 5.27 18.39
C TRP A 203 5.03 4.66 17.72
N VAL A 204 5.05 4.54 16.39
CA VAL A 204 3.96 3.94 15.61
C VAL A 204 3.63 2.52 16.11
N ILE A 205 4.66 1.72 16.38
CA ILE A 205 4.49 0.34 16.87
C ILE A 205 3.88 0.33 18.27
N PHE A 206 4.34 1.22 19.17
CA PHE A 206 3.88 1.27 20.56
C PHE A 206 2.45 1.81 20.67
N CYS A 207 2.10 2.78 19.83
CA CYS A 207 0.79 3.44 19.84
C CYS A 207 -0.23 2.81 18.88
N HIS A 208 0.10 1.67 18.26
CA HIS A 208 -0.75 0.99 17.26
C HIS A 208 -1.16 1.89 16.08
N GLY A 209 -0.31 2.85 15.72
CA GLY A 209 -0.62 3.92 14.79
C GLY A 209 0.01 5.23 15.24
N LEU A 210 -0.21 6.28 14.46
CA LEU A 210 0.26 7.62 14.79
C LEU A 210 -0.77 8.62 14.33
N PHE A 211 -1.38 9.33 15.28
CA PHE A 211 -2.33 10.39 14.95
C PHE A 211 -1.58 11.70 14.75
N LYS A 212 -2.00 12.48 13.76
CA LYS A 212 -1.31 13.72 13.35
C LYS A 212 -1.13 14.71 14.51
N PHE A 213 -2.10 14.80 15.42
CA PHE A 213 -2.04 15.68 16.60
C PHE A 213 -0.97 15.24 17.61
N GLU A 214 -0.64 13.95 17.68
CA GLU A 214 0.39 13.42 18.59
C GLU A 214 1.80 13.73 18.09
N ALA A 215 1.95 13.95 16.78
CA ALA A 215 3.23 14.33 16.17
C ALA A 215 3.54 15.83 16.30
N GLU A 216 2.54 16.66 16.65
CA GLU A 216 2.66 18.12 16.67
C GLU A 216 3.53 18.63 17.84
N ASP A 217 3.63 17.86 18.92
CA ASP A 217 4.41 18.21 20.11
C ASP A 217 5.87 17.72 20.06
N GLU A 218 6.23 16.91 19.05
CA GLU A 218 7.57 16.34 18.91
C GLU A 218 8.57 17.31 18.25
N ASP A 219 9.87 17.05 18.42
CA ASP A 219 10.92 17.90 17.85
C ASP A 219 11.00 17.83 16.32
N SER A 220 11.73 18.79 15.73
CA SER A 220 11.88 18.91 14.28
C SER A 220 12.48 17.67 13.63
N GLY A 221 13.39 16.96 14.29
CA GLY A 221 13.99 15.74 13.77
C GLY A 221 12.98 14.59 13.68
N PHE A 222 12.11 14.44 14.69
CA PHE A 222 11.00 13.49 14.65
C PHE A 222 10.01 13.82 13.54
N LYS A 223 9.60 15.09 13.43
CA LYS A 223 8.66 15.55 12.39
C LYS A 223 9.22 15.33 10.98
N ASP A 224 10.48 15.70 10.77
CA ASP A 224 11.16 15.46 9.49
C ASP A 224 11.26 13.97 9.17
N ALA A 225 11.55 13.13 10.16
CA ALA A 225 11.61 11.68 9.97
C ALA A 225 10.23 11.06 9.70
N LEU A 226 9.19 11.53 10.39
CA LEU A 226 7.82 11.09 10.19
C LEU A 226 7.36 11.46 8.78
N GLU A 227 7.61 12.70 8.35
CA GLU A 227 7.38 13.10 6.97
C GLU A 227 8.18 12.24 6.00
N ASN A 228 9.43 11.91 6.30
CA ASN A 228 10.24 11.04 5.43
C ASN A 228 9.75 9.59 5.36
N ILE A 229 9.09 9.08 6.41
CA ILE A 229 8.56 7.70 6.49
C ILE A 229 7.17 7.60 5.87
N CYS A 230 6.32 8.60 6.12
CA CYS A 230 4.96 8.68 5.57
C CYS A 230 4.92 9.27 4.14
N ARG A 231 6.09 9.51 3.54
CA ARG A 231 6.28 9.92 2.15
C ARG A 231 6.23 8.75 1.19
#